data_AF-A0A9Q7UNR0-F1
#
_entry.id   AF-A0A9Q7UNR0-F1
#
_cell.length_a   1.000
_cell.length_b   1.000
_cell.length_c   1.000
_cell.angle_alpha   90.00
_cell.angle_beta   90.00
_cell.angle_gamma   90.00
#
_symmetry.space_group_name_H-M   'P 1'
#
loop_
_entity.id
_entity.type
_entity.pdbx_description
1 polymer ?
#
loop_
_entity_poly.entity_id
_entity_poly.type
_entity_poly.pdbx_seq_one_letter_code
_entity_poly.pdbx_strand_id
1 'polypeptide(L)'
;MVLLSALVLLLLPALLCHAAPMDPVAAASSSGALPEHIPGTQSLGYYTDGSFSLEPKRQSLTSDVLDDEHFGTLIHYDGTPVLFTEKDTEDKVKAALNSYGKVWLAGPHDETRKLSYVDLYKNEDGEFRPGKGARDKAREYVEEAKNFATQYSKKARHLRYGRPFAERKDPGLFGYKMLKIKKLRIGDYKLPGWKKIKKESTIYNLRETSLSDLRAHLDQKNYLKVRDDYGRLLGFALDKDGTVLFKDFSERVRL
;
A
#
# COMPACT_ATOMS: atom_id res chain seq x y z
N MET A 1 22.53 5.57 -77.08
CA MET A 1 21.68 4.40 -77.40
C MET A 1 21.00 3.94 -76.11
N VAL A 2 19.74 4.37 -75.92
CA VAL A 2 18.51 3.56 -75.76
C VAL A 2 18.35 3.04 -74.31
N LEU A 3 17.62 3.72 -73.40
CA LEU A 3 16.15 3.74 -73.14
C LEU A 3 15.53 2.38 -72.80
N LEU A 4 14.99 2.22 -71.57
CA LEU A 4 13.74 1.51 -71.18
C LEU A 4 13.73 1.40 -69.63
N SER A 5 12.96 2.17 -68.86
CA SER A 5 11.50 2.26 -68.75
C SER A 5 10.86 1.01 -68.11
N ALA A 6 10.48 1.10 -66.84
CA ALA A 6 9.39 0.32 -66.25
C ALA A 6 8.83 1.06 -65.03
N LEU A 7 7.81 1.85 -65.36
CA LEU A 7 6.85 2.55 -64.54
C LEU A 7 6.00 1.54 -63.74
N VAL A 8 5.97 1.62 -62.41
CA VAL A 8 4.95 0.95 -61.58
C VAL A 8 4.18 2.01 -60.82
N LEU A 9 3.04 2.40 -61.41
CA LEU A 9 1.97 3.17 -60.79
C LEU A 9 1.24 2.27 -59.79
N LEU A 10 1.41 2.52 -58.49
CA LEU A 10 0.49 2.03 -57.48
C LEU A 10 -0.49 3.16 -57.11
N LEU A 11 -1.71 3.01 -57.63
CA LEU A 11 -2.91 3.75 -57.27
C LEU A 11 -3.19 3.62 -55.76
N LEU A 12 -3.15 4.73 -55.04
CA LEU A 12 -3.74 4.86 -53.71
C LEU A 12 -5.14 5.47 -53.85
N PRO A 13 -6.21 4.82 -53.33
CA PRO A 13 -7.53 5.43 -53.28
C PRO A 13 -7.54 6.50 -52.17
N ALA A 14 -7.91 7.73 -52.57
CA ALA A 14 -8.23 8.81 -51.66
C ALA A 14 -9.50 8.45 -50.86
N LEU A 15 -9.33 8.12 -49.58
CA LEU A 15 -10.41 8.05 -48.61
C LEU A 15 -10.80 9.47 -48.21
N LEU A 16 -11.87 9.99 -48.82
CA LEU A 16 -12.60 11.16 -48.33
C LEU A 16 -13.28 10.81 -46.99
N CYS A 17 -12.63 11.12 -45.88
CA CYS A 17 -13.31 11.21 -44.59
C CYS A 17 -14.20 12.47 -44.59
N HIS A 18 -15.52 12.25 -44.66
CA HIS A 18 -16.51 13.29 -44.40
C HIS A 18 -16.42 13.69 -42.92
N ALA A 19 -16.08 14.95 -42.67
CA ALA A 19 -16.20 15.56 -41.36
C ALA A 19 -17.68 15.83 -41.07
N ALA A 20 -18.27 15.04 -40.16
CA ALA A 20 -19.57 15.37 -39.58
C ALA A 20 -19.39 16.52 -38.57
N PRO A 21 -20.30 17.51 -38.53
CA PRO A 21 -20.29 18.54 -37.51
C PRO A 21 -20.56 17.91 -36.13
N MET A 22 -19.66 18.15 -35.17
CA MET A 22 -19.89 17.82 -33.77
C MET A 22 -20.91 18.80 -33.19
N ASP A 23 -22.07 18.27 -32.82
CA ASP A 23 -23.00 18.95 -31.94
C ASP A 23 -22.34 19.20 -30.56
N PRO A 24 -22.55 20.37 -29.93
CA PRO A 24 -22.08 20.61 -28.58
C PRO A 24 -22.85 19.71 -27.60
N VAL A 25 -22.20 18.63 -27.15
CA VAL A 25 -22.69 17.80 -26.05
C VAL A 25 -22.87 18.69 -24.84
N ALA A 26 -24.13 18.84 -24.45
CA ALA A 26 -24.57 19.47 -23.23
C ALA A 26 -23.70 18.99 -22.05
N ALA A 27 -23.19 19.95 -21.29
CA ALA A 27 -22.52 19.70 -20.04
C ALA A 27 -23.49 18.93 -19.12
N ALA A 28 -23.29 17.61 -19.02
CA ALA A 28 -23.91 16.80 -18.00
C ALA A 28 -23.38 17.33 -16.66
N SER A 29 -24.19 18.15 -16.01
CA SER A 29 -24.08 18.41 -14.58
C SER A 29 -24.10 17.07 -13.89
N SER A 30 -22.91 16.57 -13.54
CA SER A 30 -22.73 15.48 -12.61
C SER A 30 -23.22 16.00 -11.26
N SER A 31 -24.53 15.85 -11.03
CA SER A 31 -25.11 15.92 -9.70
C SER A 31 -24.34 14.90 -8.88
N GLY A 32 -23.53 15.40 -7.94
CA GLY A 32 -22.69 14.60 -7.08
C GLY A 32 -23.58 13.66 -6.28
N ALA A 33 -23.74 12.44 -6.78
CA ALA A 33 -24.42 11.37 -6.08
C ALA A 33 -23.79 11.29 -4.68
N LEU A 34 -24.64 11.44 -3.66
CA LEU A 34 -24.26 11.15 -2.29
C LEU A 34 -23.65 9.75 -2.27
N PRO A 35 -22.48 9.54 -1.64
CA PRO A 35 -21.93 8.20 -1.51
C PRO A 35 -22.99 7.31 -0.88
N GLU A 36 -23.27 6.18 -1.52
CA GLU A 36 -24.21 5.19 -1.01
C GLU A 36 -23.82 4.85 0.43
N HIS A 37 -24.79 4.97 1.35
CA HIS A 37 -24.60 4.60 2.74
C HIS A 37 -24.33 3.08 2.79
N ILE A 38 -23.07 2.70 3.01
CA ILE A 38 -22.68 1.29 3.15
C ILE A 38 -23.22 0.81 4.51
N PRO A 39 -24.09 -0.22 4.54
CA PRO A 39 -24.61 -0.74 5.80
C PRO A 39 -23.47 -1.13 6.76
N GLY A 40 -23.57 -0.72 8.02
CA GLY A 40 -22.58 -1.02 9.07
C GLY A 40 -21.36 -0.09 9.08
N THR A 41 -21.31 0.95 8.25
CA THR A 41 -20.36 2.05 8.38
C THR A 41 -20.89 3.13 9.32
N GLN A 42 -19.98 3.94 9.89
CA GLN A 42 -20.31 4.99 10.85
C GLN A 42 -19.51 6.25 10.52
N SER A 43 -19.98 7.43 10.94
CA SER A 43 -19.20 8.66 10.79
C SER A 43 -17.97 8.65 11.71
N LEU A 44 -16.98 9.50 11.47
CA LEU A 44 -15.84 9.62 12.39
C LEU A 44 -16.29 10.13 13.77
N GLY A 45 -17.33 10.97 13.82
CA GLY A 45 -17.91 11.51 15.06
C GLY A 45 -18.38 10.42 16.03
N TYR A 46 -19.06 9.38 15.52
CA TYR A 46 -19.53 8.21 16.28
C TYR A 46 -18.41 7.53 17.09
N TYR A 47 -17.19 7.48 16.55
CA TYR A 47 -16.06 6.85 17.23
C TYR A 47 -15.41 7.74 18.30
N THR A 48 -15.78 9.02 18.36
CA THR A 48 -15.15 10.03 19.22
C THR A 48 -16.08 10.65 20.26
N ASP A 49 -17.39 10.48 20.12
CA ASP A 49 -18.41 11.04 21.01
C ASP A 49 -18.69 10.21 22.28
N GLY A 50 -18.06 9.03 22.40
CA GLY A 50 -18.23 8.11 23.52
C GLY A 50 -19.31 7.04 23.32
N SER A 51 -20.01 7.02 22.19
CA SER A 51 -21.01 6.00 21.85
C SER A 51 -20.38 4.68 21.42
N PHE A 52 -19.15 4.72 20.90
CA PHE A 52 -18.42 3.54 20.49
C PHE A 52 -17.88 2.74 21.68
N SER A 53 -18.19 1.45 21.71
CA SER A 53 -17.72 0.52 22.73
C SER A 53 -17.35 -0.84 22.14
N LEU A 54 -16.35 -1.51 22.73
CA LEU A 54 -15.99 -2.88 22.38
C LEU A 54 -16.62 -3.89 23.32
N GLU A 55 -16.99 -5.04 22.74
CA GLU A 55 -17.34 -6.21 23.51
C GLU A 55 -16.12 -6.71 24.30
N PRO A 56 -16.21 -6.94 25.62
CA PRO A 56 -15.06 -7.25 26.49
C PRO A 56 -14.27 -8.52 26.14
N LYS A 57 -14.75 -9.36 25.22
CA LYS A 57 -14.24 -10.73 25.00
C LYS A 57 -14.02 -11.12 23.53
N ARG A 58 -13.85 -10.17 22.60
CA ARG A 58 -13.42 -10.55 21.24
C ARG A 58 -11.96 -11.03 21.27
N GLN A 59 -11.73 -12.23 20.74
CA GLN A 59 -10.38 -12.75 20.54
C GLN A 59 -9.66 -11.93 19.46
N SER A 60 -8.37 -11.68 19.68
CA SER A 60 -7.49 -11.10 18.65
C SER A 60 -7.38 -12.07 17.46
N LEU A 61 -7.25 -11.53 16.26
CA LEU A 61 -7.07 -12.34 15.06
C LEU A 61 -5.70 -13.02 15.07
N THR A 62 -5.61 -14.22 14.47
CA THR A 62 -4.35 -14.92 14.27
C THR A 62 -3.48 -14.19 13.23
N SER A 63 -2.16 -14.40 13.24
CA SER A 63 -1.26 -13.71 12.30
C SER A 63 -1.63 -13.95 10.84
N ASP A 64 -2.09 -15.16 10.50
CA ASP A 64 -2.48 -15.51 9.13
C ASP A 64 -3.69 -14.69 8.65
N VAL A 65 -4.64 -14.40 9.55
CA VAL A 65 -5.81 -13.54 9.26
C VAL A 65 -5.45 -12.05 9.27
N LEU A 66 -4.31 -11.67 9.84
CA LEU A 66 -3.79 -10.31 9.72
C LEU A 66 -3.02 -10.09 8.41
N ASP A 67 -2.37 -11.12 7.88
CA ASP A 67 -1.63 -11.10 6.62
C ASP A 67 -2.51 -11.34 5.38
N ASP A 68 -3.75 -11.76 5.56
CA ASP A 68 -4.72 -11.97 4.49
C ASP A 68 -5.31 -10.64 3.94
N GLU A 69 -6.36 -10.75 3.13
CA GLU A 69 -7.02 -9.58 2.51
C GLU A 69 -7.66 -8.62 3.52
N HIS A 70 -7.91 -9.02 4.79
CA HIS A 70 -8.57 -8.20 5.80
C HIS A 70 -7.74 -6.97 6.19
N PHE A 71 -6.46 -7.19 6.53
CA PHE A 71 -5.55 -6.13 6.99
C PHE A 71 -4.27 -6.03 6.15
N GLY A 72 -3.80 -7.10 5.51
CA GLY A 72 -2.56 -7.08 4.72
C GLY A 72 -2.60 -6.11 3.53
N THR A 73 -3.79 -5.76 3.06
CA THR A 73 -4.03 -4.80 1.97
C THR A 73 -4.30 -3.37 2.48
N LEU A 74 -4.27 -3.11 3.78
CA LEU A 74 -4.53 -1.76 4.29
C LEU A 74 -3.25 -0.94 4.40
N ILE A 75 -3.38 0.37 4.25
CA ILE A 75 -2.27 1.27 4.55
C ILE A 75 -2.00 1.20 6.05
N HIS A 76 -0.75 0.99 6.47
CA HIS A 76 -0.34 1.06 7.86
C HIS A 76 0.54 2.27 8.08
N TYR A 77 0.16 3.12 9.03
CA TYR A 77 0.94 4.26 9.50
C TYR A 77 1.43 3.97 10.92
N ASP A 78 2.74 4.02 11.14
CA ASP A 78 3.36 3.72 12.44
C ASP A 78 2.93 2.33 12.97
N GLY A 79 3.04 1.32 12.08
CA GLY A 79 2.64 -0.07 12.35
C GLY A 79 1.14 -0.31 12.59
N THR A 80 0.32 0.73 12.46
CA THR A 80 -1.11 0.71 12.79
C THR A 80 -1.96 0.83 11.52
N PRO A 81 -2.98 -0.03 11.30
CA PRO A 81 -3.82 0.05 10.11
C PRO A 81 -4.63 1.35 10.07
N VAL A 82 -4.76 1.92 8.87
CA VAL A 82 -5.64 3.05 8.55
C VAL A 82 -6.91 2.54 7.89
N LEU A 83 -8.04 2.71 8.58
CA LEU A 83 -9.39 2.40 8.10
C LEU A 83 -10.10 3.67 7.66
N PHE A 84 -10.95 3.56 6.65
CA PHE A 84 -11.77 4.64 6.14
C PHE A 84 -13.20 4.44 6.61
N THR A 85 -13.75 5.36 7.40
CA THR A 85 -15.06 5.17 8.05
C THR A 85 -16.20 5.05 7.04
N GLU A 86 -16.04 5.60 5.83
CA GLU A 86 -17.00 5.48 4.72
C GLU A 86 -16.92 4.13 3.97
N LYS A 87 -15.94 3.28 4.29
CA LYS A 87 -15.67 2.02 3.56
C LYS A 87 -15.56 0.80 4.46
N ASP A 88 -15.02 1.00 5.66
CA ASP A 88 -14.75 -0.05 6.62
C ASP A 88 -15.85 -0.04 7.68
N THR A 89 -16.41 -1.22 7.93
CA THR A 89 -17.50 -1.39 8.90
C THR A 89 -17.01 -1.21 10.33
N GLU A 90 -17.94 -0.89 11.23
CA GLU A 90 -17.68 -0.84 12.66
C GLU A 90 -17.01 -2.14 13.15
N ASP A 91 -17.49 -3.31 12.71
CA ASP A 91 -16.89 -4.60 13.06
C ASP A 91 -15.42 -4.73 12.68
N LYS A 92 -15.02 -4.17 11.54
CA LYS A 92 -13.63 -4.16 11.10
C LYS A 92 -12.77 -3.22 11.96
N VAL A 93 -13.32 -2.08 12.38
CA VAL A 93 -12.69 -1.20 13.38
C VAL A 93 -12.49 -1.95 14.70
N LYS A 94 -13.52 -2.65 15.19
CA LYS A 94 -13.42 -3.48 16.41
C LYS A 94 -12.36 -4.57 16.27
N ALA A 95 -12.29 -5.25 15.12
CA ALA A 95 -11.30 -6.29 14.86
C ALA A 95 -9.86 -5.74 14.83
N ALA A 96 -9.65 -4.57 14.20
CA ALA A 96 -8.36 -3.89 14.18
C ALA A 96 -7.91 -3.52 15.60
N LEU A 97 -8.81 -2.90 16.38
CA LEU A 97 -8.54 -2.51 17.75
C LEU A 97 -8.18 -3.69 18.67
N ASN A 98 -8.85 -4.82 18.52
CA ASN A 98 -8.52 -6.03 19.30
C ASN A 98 -7.21 -6.69 18.87
N SER A 99 -6.79 -6.54 17.61
CA SER A 99 -5.60 -7.21 17.09
C SER A 99 -4.34 -6.37 17.22
N TYR A 100 -4.46 -5.04 17.06
CA TYR A 100 -3.33 -4.10 17.07
C TYR A 100 -3.27 -3.26 18.35
N GLY A 101 -4.34 -3.23 19.15
CA GLY A 101 -4.47 -2.31 20.30
C GLY A 101 -4.66 -0.84 19.91
N LYS A 102 -4.50 -0.51 18.62
CA LYS A 102 -4.63 0.83 18.05
C LYS A 102 -5.15 0.74 16.61
N VAL A 103 -5.84 1.78 16.15
CA VAL A 103 -6.25 1.95 14.74
C VAL A 103 -6.26 3.43 14.37
N TRP A 104 -5.96 3.74 13.12
CA TRP A 104 -6.22 5.06 12.54
C TRP A 104 -7.53 5.04 11.78
N LEU A 105 -8.41 6.00 12.05
CA LEU A 105 -9.64 6.20 11.31
C LEU A 105 -9.51 7.47 10.45
N ALA A 106 -9.91 7.35 9.19
CA ALA A 106 -9.97 8.44 8.22
C ALA A 106 -11.41 8.59 7.73
N GLY A 107 -12.02 9.75 7.93
CA GLY A 107 -13.41 9.94 7.54
C GLY A 107 -13.91 11.35 7.82
N PRO A 108 -15.09 11.69 7.30
CA PRO A 108 -15.76 12.93 7.66
C PRO A 108 -16.25 12.87 9.12
N HIS A 109 -16.05 13.97 9.85
CA HIS A 109 -16.56 14.10 11.22
C HIS A 109 -18.06 14.40 11.25
N ASP A 110 -18.54 15.09 10.23
CA ASP A 110 -19.89 15.61 10.07
C ASP A 110 -20.23 15.69 8.58
N GLU A 111 -21.36 16.31 8.25
CA GLU A 111 -21.84 16.47 6.87
C GLU A 111 -20.94 17.36 5.99
N THR A 112 -19.91 18.02 6.54
CA THR A 112 -19.00 18.88 5.76
C THR A 112 -18.12 18.10 4.80
N ARG A 113 -18.10 16.76 4.90
CA ARG A 113 -17.30 15.83 4.09
C ARG A 113 -15.79 16.09 4.14
N LYS A 114 -15.32 16.91 5.09
CA LYS A 114 -13.89 17.17 5.25
C LYS A 114 -13.23 15.95 5.88
N LEU A 115 -12.35 15.30 5.11
CA LEU A 115 -11.61 14.13 5.57
C LEU A 115 -10.73 14.51 6.76
N SER A 116 -11.00 13.85 7.89
CA SER A 116 -10.30 14.02 9.16
C SER A 116 -9.67 12.69 9.57
N TYR A 117 -8.65 12.76 10.42
CA TYR A 117 -7.89 11.61 10.89
C TYR A 117 -7.87 11.59 12.41
N VAL A 118 -8.18 10.45 13.01
CA VAL A 118 -8.13 10.22 14.46
C VAL A 118 -7.52 8.85 14.71
N ASP A 119 -6.59 8.75 15.65
CA ASP A 119 -6.19 7.46 16.19
C ASP A 119 -7.10 7.06 17.36
N LEU A 120 -7.46 5.79 17.43
CA LEU A 120 -8.09 5.19 18.59
C LEU A 120 -7.14 4.15 19.18
N TYR A 121 -7.05 4.09 20.50
CA TYR A 121 -6.21 3.10 21.20
C TYR A 121 -6.92 2.50 22.39
N LYS A 122 -6.54 1.27 22.75
CA LYS A 122 -6.98 0.58 23.97
C LYS A 122 -6.19 1.10 25.17
N ASN A 123 -6.86 1.58 26.21
CA ASN A 123 -6.23 1.94 27.48
C ASN A 123 -6.03 0.70 28.37
N GLU A 124 -5.45 0.90 29.57
CA GLU A 124 -5.17 -0.18 30.53
C GLU A 124 -6.44 -0.86 31.05
N ASP A 125 -7.54 -0.11 31.16
CA ASP A 125 -8.85 -0.61 31.57
C ASP A 125 -9.55 -1.41 30.46
N GLY A 126 -8.95 -1.46 29.27
CA GLY A 126 -9.50 -2.12 28.10
C GLY A 126 -10.55 -1.32 27.33
N GLU A 127 -10.79 -0.07 27.73
CA GLU A 127 -11.62 0.91 27.02
C GLU A 127 -10.85 1.54 25.85
N PHE A 128 -11.58 2.11 24.89
CA PHE A 128 -10.97 2.78 23.75
C PHE A 128 -11.10 4.28 23.86
N ARG A 129 -10.02 5.00 23.58
CA ARG A 129 -9.96 6.44 23.66
C ARG A 129 -9.39 7.03 22.37
N PRO A 130 -9.86 8.22 21.95
CA PRO A 130 -9.19 8.96 20.90
C PRO A 130 -7.80 9.40 21.37
N GLY A 131 -6.81 9.18 20.52
CA GLY A 131 -5.44 9.61 20.73
C GLY A 131 -5.21 11.07 20.37
N LYS A 132 -4.03 11.54 20.76
CA LYS A 132 -3.48 12.85 20.35
C LYS A 132 -2.46 12.68 19.22
N GLY A 133 -2.59 11.63 18.41
CA GLY A 133 -1.64 11.31 17.36
C GLY A 133 -1.44 12.44 16.35
N ALA A 134 -0.33 12.37 15.60
CA ALA A 134 0.02 13.37 14.59
C ALA A 134 -0.88 13.27 13.34
N ARG A 135 -2.11 13.80 13.44
CA ARG A 135 -3.16 13.72 12.40
C ARG A 135 -2.69 14.16 11.02
N ASP A 136 -1.94 15.28 10.95
CA ASP A 136 -1.42 15.79 9.69
C ASP A 136 -0.41 14.84 9.04
N LYS A 137 0.46 14.22 9.84
CA LYS A 137 1.44 13.23 9.33
C LYS A 137 0.74 11.96 8.83
N ALA A 138 -0.30 11.50 9.52
CA ALA A 138 -1.10 10.37 9.07
C ALA A 138 -1.80 10.67 7.74
N ARG A 139 -2.34 11.89 7.56
CA ARG A 139 -2.91 12.35 6.29
C ARG A 139 -1.87 12.36 5.18
N GLU A 140 -0.73 13.02 5.39
CA GLU A 140 0.36 13.11 4.41
C GLU A 140 0.84 11.73 3.97
N TYR A 141 1.04 10.82 4.93
CA TYR A 141 1.46 9.45 4.66
C TYR A 141 0.44 8.66 3.82
N VAL A 142 -0.86 8.83 4.10
CA VAL A 142 -1.93 8.19 3.32
C VAL A 142 -2.03 8.77 1.91
N GLU A 143 -1.83 10.07 1.75
CA GLU A 143 -1.76 10.73 0.44
C GLU A 143 -0.54 10.24 -0.36
N GLU A 144 0.63 10.14 0.27
CA GLU A 144 1.83 9.56 -0.34
C GLU A 144 1.57 8.12 -0.80
N ALA A 145 0.96 7.29 0.04
CA ALA A 145 0.62 5.91 -0.30
C ALA A 145 -0.38 5.83 -1.47
N LYS A 146 -1.36 6.74 -1.54
CA LYS A 146 -2.30 6.84 -2.67
C LYS A 146 -1.58 7.23 -3.95
N ASN A 147 -0.75 8.26 -3.91
CA ASN A 147 0.06 8.71 -5.06
C ASN A 147 0.99 7.60 -5.55
N PHE A 148 1.62 6.88 -4.63
CA PHE A 148 2.44 5.73 -4.94
C PHE A 148 1.66 4.62 -5.65
N ALA A 149 0.41 4.33 -5.24
CA ALA A 149 -0.43 3.36 -5.94
C ALA A 149 -0.81 3.82 -7.35
N THR A 150 -1.11 5.11 -7.54
CA THR A 150 -1.34 5.70 -8.87
C THR A 150 -0.12 5.53 -9.76
N GLN A 151 1.08 5.72 -9.20
CA GLN A 151 2.32 5.61 -9.96
C GLN A 151 2.71 4.16 -10.25
N TYR A 152 2.65 3.24 -9.27
CA TYR A 152 3.28 1.92 -9.34
C TYR A 152 2.33 0.71 -9.17
N SER A 153 1.02 0.93 -9.08
CA SER A 153 -0.06 -0.03 -8.77
C SER A 153 -0.43 -0.18 -7.29
N LYS A 154 -1.66 -0.64 -7.06
CA LYS A 154 -2.18 -0.97 -5.71
C LYS A 154 -1.33 -2.04 -5.01
N LYS A 155 -0.89 -3.09 -5.72
CA LYS A 155 -0.12 -4.19 -5.12
C LYS A 155 1.27 -3.72 -4.69
N ALA A 156 1.93 -2.85 -5.47
CA ALA A 156 3.18 -2.20 -5.05
C ALA A 156 2.98 -1.35 -3.78
N ARG A 157 1.88 -0.59 -3.69
CA ARG A 157 1.54 0.14 -2.46
C ARG A 157 1.37 -0.80 -1.28
N HIS A 158 0.68 -1.94 -1.43
CA HIS A 158 0.52 -2.90 -0.32
C HIS A 158 1.84 -3.52 0.13
N LEU A 159 2.81 -3.70 -0.77
CA LEU A 159 4.15 -4.10 -0.38
C LEU A 159 4.85 -3.02 0.44
N ARG A 160 4.77 -1.74 0.03
CA ARG A 160 5.53 -0.66 0.68
C ARG A 160 4.87 -0.07 1.93
N TYR A 161 3.59 0.21 1.84
CA TYR A 161 2.79 0.92 2.84
C TYR A 161 1.80 0.00 3.57
N GLY A 162 1.84 -1.31 3.30
CA GLY A 162 1.00 -2.30 3.95
C GLY A 162 1.47 -2.62 5.37
N ARG A 163 1.01 -3.76 5.91
CA ARG A 163 1.43 -4.25 7.23
C ARG A 163 2.97 -4.34 7.29
N PRO A 164 3.62 -3.76 8.32
CA PRO A 164 5.07 -3.83 8.45
C PRO A 164 5.53 -5.27 8.65
N PHE A 165 6.80 -5.53 8.34
CA PHE A 165 7.43 -6.80 8.65
C PHE A 165 7.93 -6.81 10.09
N ALA A 166 8.15 -7.99 10.65
CA ALA A 166 8.77 -8.10 11.96
C ALA A 166 10.19 -7.50 11.93
N GLU A 167 10.61 -6.90 13.05
CA GLU A 167 11.96 -6.37 13.21
C GLU A 167 13.00 -7.45 12.89
N ARG A 168 14.01 -7.07 12.13
CA ARG A 168 15.01 -8.00 11.61
C ARG A 168 16.10 -8.18 12.64
N LYS A 169 16.10 -9.35 13.26
CA LYS A 169 17.22 -9.80 14.10
C LYS A 169 18.42 -10.08 13.21
N ASP A 170 19.61 -9.76 13.70
CA ASP A 170 20.83 -10.14 13.02
C ASP A 170 20.86 -11.64 12.75
N PRO A 171 21.38 -12.08 11.60
CA PRO A 171 21.72 -13.49 11.39
C PRO A 171 22.88 -13.98 12.30
N GLY A 172 23.15 -13.31 13.43
CA GLY A 172 24.23 -13.61 14.36
C GLY A 172 23.92 -14.79 15.29
N LEU A 173 24.50 -15.95 14.97
CA LEU A 173 24.99 -16.96 15.92
C LEU A 173 23.97 -17.80 16.72
N PHE A 174 23.06 -18.51 16.04
CA PHE A 174 22.64 -19.83 16.55
C PHE A 174 23.52 -20.90 15.90
N GLY A 175 24.66 -21.20 16.53
CA GLY A 175 25.56 -22.23 16.00
C GLY A 175 26.65 -22.75 16.92
N TYR A 176 27.25 -21.94 17.81
CA TYR A 176 28.30 -22.46 18.68
C TYR A 176 28.27 -21.88 20.08
N LYS A 177 28.07 -22.79 21.05
CA LYS A 177 28.66 -22.73 22.39
C LYS A 177 30.01 -22.01 22.33
N MET A 178 30.16 -20.87 23.00
CA MET A 178 31.40 -20.46 23.69
C MET A 178 31.35 -18.98 24.10
N LEU A 179 31.84 -18.76 25.31
CA LEU A 179 32.49 -17.55 25.84
C LEU A 179 31.63 -16.34 26.26
N LYS A 180 31.57 -16.22 27.58
CA LYS A 180 31.52 -14.97 28.36
C LYS A 180 32.56 -13.95 27.84
N ILE A 181 32.19 -13.10 26.88
CA ILE A 181 32.92 -11.85 26.62
C ILE A 181 31.92 -10.70 26.73
N LYS A 182 32.08 -9.91 27.79
CA LYS A 182 31.45 -8.60 27.98
C LYS A 182 31.94 -7.64 26.88
N LYS A 183 31.37 -7.73 25.68
CA LYS A 183 31.31 -6.72 24.61
C LYS A 183 30.74 -7.39 23.34
N LEU A 184 29.51 -7.92 23.41
CA LEU A 184 28.78 -8.26 22.20
C LEU A 184 28.35 -6.95 21.53
N ARG A 185 29.08 -6.54 20.50
CA ARG A 185 28.51 -5.71 19.45
C ARG A 185 27.40 -6.56 18.81
N ILE A 186 26.16 -6.14 19.02
CA ILE A 186 25.01 -6.52 18.18
C ILE A 186 25.50 -6.40 16.73
N GLY A 187 25.27 -7.43 15.91
CA GLY A 187 25.72 -7.39 14.53
C GLY A 187 25.09 -6.19 13.84
N ASP A 188 25.80 -5.55 12.93
CA ASP A 188 25.17 -4.49 12.17
C ASP A 188 24.29 -5.16 11.10
N TYR A 189 22.96 -5.14 11.28
CA TYR A 189 22.01 -5.53 10.24
C TYR A 189 22.45 -4.95 8.89
N LYS A 190 22.63 -5.81 7.89
CA LYS A 190 23.13 -5.39 6.58
C LYS A 190 21.99 -5.26 5.58
N LEU A 191 21.57 -4.02 5.34
CA LEU A 191 20.61 -3.68 4.31
C LEU A 191 21.07 -4.20 2.92
N PRO A 192 20.22 -4.93 2.17
CA PRO A 192 20.56 -5.36 0.82
C PRO A 192 20.88 -4.18 -0.10
N GLY A 193 22.06 -4.18 -0.72
CA GLY A 193 22.46 -3.09 -1.61
C GLY A 193 21.67 -3.08 -2.93
N TRP A 194 21.17 -1.92 -3.35
CA TRP A 194 20.39 -1.76 -4.59
C TRP A 194 21.07 -2.30 -5.86
N LYS A 195 22.41 -2.16 -5.97
CA LYS A 195 23.17 -2.71 -7.09
C LYS A 195 23.12 -4.25 -7.13
N LYS A 196 23.07 -4.90 -5.96
CA LYS A 196 22.93 -6.35 -5.84
C LYS A 196 21.53 -6.77 -6.28
N ILE A 197 20.48 -6.17 -5.70
CA ILE A 197 19.08 -6.45 -6.05
C ILE A 197 18.85 -6.32 -7.57
N LYS A 198 19.36 -5.23 -8.18
CA LYS A 198 19.23 -5.01 -9.64
C LYS A 198 19.82 -6.16 -10.46
N LYS A 199 20.89 -6.82 -10.00
CA LYS A 199 21.60 -7.92 -10.69
C LYS A 199 21.02 -9.31 -10.47
N GLU A 200 20.12 -9.49 -9.50
CA GLU A 200 19.49 -10.79 -9.21
C GLU A 200 18.80 -11.39 -10.45
N SER A 201 18.75 -12.71 -10.61
CA SER A 201 18.10 -13.32 -11.79
C SER A 201 16.60 -13.46 -11.61
N THR A 202 16.14 -13.72 -10.39
CA THR A 202 14.72 -13.90 -10.08
C THR A 202 13.97 -12.56 -10.18
N ILE A 203 12.94 -12.54 -11.02
CA ILE A 203 12.02 -11.40 -11.20
C ILE A 203 10.60 -11.97 -11.11
N TYR A 204 9.82 -11.46 -10.16
CA TYR A 204 8.41 -11.82 -10.03
C TYR A 204 7.55 -10.91 -10.91
N ASN A 205 6.43 -11.42 -11.41
CA ASN A 205 5.43 -10.61 -12.10
C ASN A 205 4.47 -10.02 -11.04
N LEU A 206 4.47 -8.70 -10.89
CA LEU A 206 3.67 -8.04 -9.86
C LEU A 206 2.16 -8.27 -10.06
N ARG A 207 1.67 -8.43 -11.29
CA ARG A 207 0.25 -8.70 -11.56
C ARG A 207 -0.14 -10.12 -11.16
N GLU A 208 0.66 -11.08 -11.60
CA GLU A 208 0.34 -12.51 -11.55
C GLU A 208 0.68 -13.15 -10.20
N THR A 209 1.78 -12.73 -9.56
CA THR A 209 2.17 -13.29 -8.25
C THR A 209 1.27 -12.74 -7.14
N SER A 210 0.82 -13.62 -6.25
CA SER A 210 -0.05 -13.21 -5.13
C SER A 210 0.68 -12.25 -4.19
N LEU A 211 -0.05 -11.37 -3.50
CA LEU A 211 0.57 -10.47 -2.52
C LEU A 211 1.25 -11.25 -1.38
N SER A 212 0.65 -12.37 -0.96
CA SER A 212 1.19 -13.24 0.08
C SER A 212 2.55 -13.81 -0.31
N ASP A 213 2.69 -14.37 -1.53
CA ASP A 213 3.96 -14.92 -2.00
C ASP A 213 5.07 -13.85 -2.10
N LEU A 214 4.71 -12.65 -2.56
CA LEU A 214 5.64 -11.52 -2.65
C LEU A 214 6.11 -11.08 -1.25
N ARG A 215 5.19 -11.01 -0.27
CA ARG A 215 5.52 -10.68 1.12
C ARG A 215 6.37 -11.78 1.75
N ALA A 216 6.03 -13.05 1.58
CA ALA A 216 6.79 -14.19 2.09
C ALA A 216 8.22 -14.20 1.52
N HIS A 217 8.39 -13.91 0.22
CA HIS A 217 9.72 -13.80 -0.37
C HIS A 217 10.51 -12.61 0.20
N LEU A 218 9.86 -11.45 0.34
CA LEU A 218 10.49 -10.25 0.89
C LEU A 218 10.93 -10.47 2.35
N ASP A 219 10.10 -11.15 3.15
CA ASP A 219 10.43 -11.55 4.52
C ASP A 219 11.60 -12.55 4.57
N GLN A 220 11.61 -13.55 3.69
CA GLN A 220 12.65 -14.58 3.68
C GLN A 220 14.01 -14.04 3.19
N LYS A 221 14.00 -13.16 2.17
CA LYS A 221 15.23 -12.72 1.48
C LYS A 221 15.69 -11.33 1.87
N ASN A 222 14.87 -10.54 2.57
CA ASN A 222 15.05 -9.09 2.82
C ASN A 222 15.02 -8.22 1.57
N TYR A 223 14.76 -8.79 0.39
CA TYR A 223 14.62 -8.04 -0.86
C TYR A 223 13.64 -8.74 -1.79
N LEU A 224 13.13 -7.97 -2.74
CA LEU A 224 12.25 -8.46 -3.79
C LEU A 224 12.50 -7.64 -5.05
N LYS A 225 12.54 -8.31 -6.20
CA LYS A 225 12.56 -7.66 -7.51
C LYS A 225 11.36 -8.11 -8.32
N VAL A 226 10.59 -7.14 -8.79
CA VAL A 226 9.37 -7.40 -9.55
C VAL A 226 9.38 -6.63 -10.86
N ARG A 227 8.62 -7.13 -11.83
CA ARG A 227 8.21 -6.40 -13.02
C ARG A 227 6.74 -6.06 -12.90
N ASP A 228 6.37 -4.81 -13.13
CA ASP A 228 4.97 -4.39 -13.11
C ASP A 228 4.27 -4.57 -14.47
N ASP A 229 2.98 -4.23 -14.50
CA ASP A 229 2.10 -4.33 -15.66
C ASP A 229 2.57 -3.51 -16.87
N TYR A 230 3.38 -2.48 -16.63
CA TYR A 230 3.94 -1.60 -17.67
C TYR A 230 5.38 -2.00 -18.05
N GLY A 231 5.87 -3.13 -17.54
CA GLY A 231 7.21 -3.62 -17.80
C GLY A 231 8.32 -2.92 -17.00
N ARG A 232 7.98 -2.02 -16.06
CA ARG A 232 8.95 -1.36 -15.17
C ARG A 232 9.53 -2.37 -14.20
N LEU A 233 10.83 -2.24 -13.96
CA LEU A 233 11.56 -3.08 -13.02
C LEU A 233 11.65 -2.37 -11.66
N LEU A 234 10.98 -2.92 -10.65
CA LEU A 234 10.88 -2.35 -9.32
C LEU A 234 11.64 -3.21 -8.30
N GLY A 235 12.28 -2.55 -7.33
CA GLY A 235 12.97 -3.18 -6.22
C GLY A 235 12.37 -2.80 -4.89
N PHE A 236 12.24 -3.78 -4.00
CA PHE A 236 11.88 -3.60 -2.60
C PHE A 236 12.96 -4.21 -1.72
N ALA A 237 13.20 -3.61 -0.55
CA ALA A 237 14.11 -4.13 0.46
C ALA A 237 13.54 -3.86 1.84
N LEU A 238 13.76 -4.76 2.80
CA LEU A 238 13.45 -4.52 4.20
C LEU A 238 14.62 -3.79 4.85
N ASP A 239 14.37 -2.87 5.76
CA ASP A 239 15.36 -2.37 6.70
C ASP A 239 15.34 -3.16 8.02
N LYS A 240 16.13 -2.70 9.00
CA LYS A 240 16.23 -3.35 10.31
C LYS A 240 14.91 -3.36 11.08
N ASP A 241 14.10 -2.32 10.91
CA ASP A 241 12.86 -2.11 11.67
C ASP A 241 11.67 -2.81 10.97
N GLY A 242 11.91 -3.50 9.86
CA GLY A 242 10.88 -4.16 9.07
C GLY A 242 10.14 -3.22 8.12
N THR A 243 10.64 -2.00 7.92
CA THR A 243 10.11 -1.03 6.96
C THR A 243 10.55 -1.40 5.55
N VAL A 244 9.64 -1.22 4.59
CA VAL A 244 9.88 -1.58 3.19
C VAL A 244 10.38 -0.36 2.43
N LEU A 245 11.65 -0.41 2.03
CA LEU A 245 12.27 0.54 1.13
C LEU A 245 11.94 0.20 -0.32
N PHE A 246 11.90 1.22 -1.18
CA PHE A 246 11.53 1.08 -2.59
C PHE A 246 12.53 1.75 -3.52
N LYS A 247 12.70 1.17 -4.71
CA LYS A 247 13.46 1.76 -5.81
C LYS A 247 12.88 1.37 -7.17
N ASP A 248 12.64 2.36 -8.03
CA ASP A 248 12.40 2.12 -9.44
C ASP A 248 13.76 1.98 -10.17
N PHE A 249 14.02 0.83 -10.80
CA PHE A 249 15.22 0.60 -11.59
C PHE A 249 15.11 1.04 -13.05
N SER A 250 13.90 1.43 -13.46
CA SER A 250 13.52 1.88 -14.81
C SER A 250 13.80 3.36 -15.02
N GLU A 251 13.98 4.14 -13.95
CA GLU A 251 14.25 5.59 -13.98
C GLU A 251 15.65 5.98 -14.52
N ARG A 252 16.21 5.22 -15.47
CA ARG A 252 17.44 5.57 -16.18
C ARG A 252 17.35 5.23 -17.66
N VAL A 253 16.83 6.15 -18.48
CA VAL A 253 17.57 6.95 -19.49
C VAL A 253 16.68 8.14 -19.87
N ARG A 254 16.76 9.26 -19.13
CA ARG A 254 16.67 10.58 -19.77
C ARG A 254 18.10 11.09 -19.77
N LEU A 255 18.82 10.79 -20.86
CA LEU A 255 20.02 11.53 -21.25
C LEU A 255 19.56 12.86 -21.85
#